data_AF-A0A948AMN3-F1
#
_entry.id   AF-A0A948AMN3-F1
#
_cell.length_a   1.000
_cell.length_b   1.000
_cell.length_c   1.000
_cell.angle_alpha   90.00
_cell.angle_beta   90.00
_cell.angle_gamma   90.00
#
_symmetry.space_group_name_H-M   'P 1'
#
loop_
_entity.id
_entity.type
_entity.pdbx_description
1 polymer ?
#
loop_
_entity_poly.entity_id
_entity_poly.type
_entity_poly.pdbx_seq_one_letter_code
_entity_poly.pdbx_strand_id
1 'polypeptide(L)'
;ATQNPIEQEGTYPLPEAQVDRFLLKLQVGYPSRDEERIILERMAGRIPPRVNPVLGPEEIRALRGVVNGVFVDEKVKDYVLDLVFATREPAAYGLDAAHLIAYGASPRATLALTQASRARALLAGRSFVVPEDVKTTAHAALRHRILITYEAEAERLTSDEIIDRLLDHVEVP
;
A
#
# COMPACT_ATOMS: atom_id res chain seq x y z
N ALA A 1 5.55 -7.27 -10.04
CA ALA A 1 4.68 -7.92 -11.05
C ALA A 1 3.68 -6.88 -11.52
N THR A 2 3.27 -6.93 -12.79
CA THR A 2 2.24 -6.07 -13.38
C THR A 2 1.16 -6.97 -13.95
N GLN A 3 -0.11 -6.63 -13.73
CA GLN A 3 -1.25 -7.35 -14.30
C GLN A 3 -2.01 -6.39 -15.19
N ASN A 4 -2.20 -6.74 -16.46
CA ASN A 4 -2.99 -5.97 -17.39
C ASN A 4 -4.48 -6.34 -17.19
N PRO A 5 -5.33 -5.41 -16.75
CA PRO A 5 -6.72 -5.74 -16.40
C PRO A 5 -7.60 -6.10 -17.60
N ILE A 6 -7.13 -5.84 -18.84
CA ILE A 6 -7.90 -6.04 -20.08
C ILE A 6 -7.40 -7.27 -20.86
N GLU A 7 -6.38 -7.97 -20.38
CA GLU A 7 -5.87 -9.19 -21.04
C GLU A 7 -6.87 -10.35 -20.91
N GLN A 8 -7.51 -10.70 -22.04
CA GLN A 8 -8.49 -11.80 -22.14
C GLN A 8 -7.86 -13.16 -22.45
N GLU A 9 -6.55 -13.21 -22.73
CA GLU A 9 -5.83 -14.45 -23.03
C GLU A 9 -5.19 -15.04 -21.76
N GLY A 10 -5.86 -16.01 -21.13
CA GLY A 10 -5.21 -17.05 -20.32
C GLY A 10 -4.53 -16.63 -19.00
N THR A 11 -4.64 -15.39 -18.55
CA THR A 11 -4.14 -15.00 -17.22
C THR A 11 -5.14 -15.41 -16.15
N TYR A 12 -4.86 -16.51 -15.45
CA TYR A 12 -5.54 -16.83 -14.20
C TYR A 12 -5.17 -15.75 -13.17
N PRO A 13 -6.16 -15.10 -12.52
CA PRO A 13 -5.87 -14.16 -11.46
C PRO A 13 -5.03 -14.86 -10.39
N LEU A 14 -4.02 -14.17 -9.87
CA LEU A 14 -3.21 -14.72 -8.79
C LEU A 14 -4.12 -15.01 -7.59
N PRO A 15 -4.07 -16.22 -7.02
CA PRO A 15 -4.78 -16.52 -5.79
C PRO A 15 -4.40 -15.52 -4.69
N GLU A 16 -5.32 -15.22 -3.80
CA GLU A 16 -5.20 -14.17 -2.78
C GLU A 16 -4.00 -14.45 -1.85
N ALA A 17 -3.76 -15.72 -1.53
CA ALA A 17 -2.58 -16.17 -0.78
C ALA A 17 -1.24 -15.85 -1.48
N GLN A 18 -1.24 -15.73 -2.82
CA GLN A 18 -0.07 -15.28 -3.58
C GLN A 18 0.02 -13.76 -3.61
N VAL A 19 -1.12 -13.06 -3.74
CA VAL A 19 -1.15 -11.59 -3.75
C VAL A 19 -0.68 -11.03 -2.40
N ASP A 20 -1.00 -11.69 -1.27
CA ASP A 20 -0.54 -11.30 0.07
C ASP A 20 1.00 -11.24 0.22
N ARG A 21 1.75 -11.89 -0.67
CA ARG A 21 3.23 -11.86 -0.68
C ARG A 21 3.80 -10.56 -1.24
N PHE A 22 3.01 -9.77 -1.97
CA PHE A 22 3.45 -8.48 -2.48
C PHE A 22 3.37 -7.44 -1.37
N LEU A 23 4.44 -6.65 -1.18
CA LEU A 23 4.48 -5.60 -0.16
C LEU A 23 3.31 -4.62 -0.34
N LEU A 24 3.16 -4.11 -1.58
CA LEU A 24 2.18 -3.09 -1.96
C LEU A 24 1.44 -3.51 -3.24
N LYS A 25 0.15 -3.14 -3.36
CA LYS A 25 -0.61 -3.14 -4.61
C LYS A 25 -0.93 -1.69 -4.99
N LEU A 26 -0.43 -1.26 -6.14
CA LEU A 26 -0.70 0.07 -6.68
C LEU A 26 -1.75 -0.03 -7.79
N GLN A 27 -2.74 0.86 -7.77
CA GLN A 27 -3.61 1.09 -8.92
C GLN A 27 -2.99 2.20 -9.74
N VAL A 28 -2.65 1.90 -10.99
CA VAL A 28 -2.05 2.87 -11.92
C VAL A 28 -3.13 3.26 -12.92
N GLY A 29 -3.56 4.51 -12.86
CA GLY A 29 -4.46 5.10 -13.86
C GLY A 29 -3.71 5.60 -15.09
N TYR A 30 -4.46 6.17 -16.03
CA TYR A 30 -3.86 6.89 -17.15
C TYR A 30 -3.35 8.27 -16.69
N PRO A 31 -2.22 8.75 -17.24
CA PRO A 31 -1.78 10.12 -17.04
C PRO A 31 -2.84 11.12 -17.53
N SER A 32 -2.83 12.31 -16.94
CA SER A 32 -3.61 13.44 -17.45
C SER A 32 -3.10 13.88 -18.83
N ARG A 33 -3.93 14.62 -19.58
CA ARG A 33 -3.55 15.14 -20.90
C ARG A 33 -2.25 15.96 -20.88
N ASP A 34 -2.01 16.72 -19.81
CA ASP A 34 -0.81 17.56 -19.70
C ASP A 34 0.43 16.72 -19.36
N GLU A 35 0.29 15.68 -18.53
CA GLU A 35 1.34 14.69 -18.30
C GLU A 35 1.65 13.89 -19.58
N GLU A 36 0.63 13.49 -20.34
CA GLU A 36 0.81 12.84 -21.64
C GLU A 36 1.53 13.74 -22.66
N ARG A 37 1.24 15.04 -22.67
CA ARG A 37 1.98 16.00 -23.50
C ARG A 37 3.46 16.01 -23.15
N ILE A 38 3.81 16.02 -21.87
CA ILE A 38 5.21 15.95 -21.41
C ILE A 38 5.87 14.65 -21.88
N ILE A 39 5.16 13.52 -21.77
CA ILE A 39 5.63 12.22 -22.26
C ILE A 39 5.88 12.28 -23.76
N LEU A 40 4.92 12.80 -24.54
CA LEU A 40 5.04 12.95 -25.99
C LEU A 40 6.24 13.81 -26.37
N GLU A 41 6.38 14.99 -25.77
CA GLU A 41 7.50 15.91 -26.06
C GLU A 41 8.86 15.30 -25.74
N ARG A 42 8.96 14.53 -24.63
CA ARG A 42 10.21 13.86 -24.24
C ARG A 42 10.54 12.63 -25.09
N MET A 43 9.53 11.86 -25.50
CA MET A 43 9.71 10.54 -26.11
C MET A 43 9.59 10.55 -27.64
N ALA A 44 8.89 11.52 -28.23
CA ALA A 44 8.76 11.63 -29.69
C ALA A 44 10.02 12.22 -30.36
N GLY A 45 10.95 12.79 -29.59
CA GLY A 45 12.26 13.20 -30.07
C GLY A 45 13.13 12.00 -30.48
N ARG A 46 14.07 12.19 -31.42
CA ARG A 46 14.95 11.11 -31.91
C ARG A 46 16.02 10.65 -30.91
N ILE A 47 16.28 11.42 -29.85
CA ILE A 47 17.34 11.15 -28.88
C ILE A 47 16.67 10.86 -27.52
N PRO A 48 16.71 9.60 -27.04
CA PRO A 48 16.24 9.27 -25.71
C PRO A 48 17.01 10.04 -24.64
N PRO A 49 16.37 10.38 -23.50
CA PRO A 49 17.06 11.02 -22.39
C PRO A 49 18.21 10.13 -21.88
N ARG A 50 19.38 10.72 -21.68
CA ARG A 50 20.50 10.04 -21.02
C ARG A 50 20.31 10.13 -19.51
N VAL A 51 20.33 8.97 -18.85
CA VAL A 51 20.31 8.87 -17.38
C VAL A 51 21.73 8.66 -16.87
N ASN A 52 22.10 9.42 -15.83
CA ASN A 52 23.36 9.23 -15.13
C ASN A 52 23.11 8.45 -13.84
N PRO A 53 23.91 7.42 -13.52
CA PRO A 53 23.75 6.69 -12.27
C PRO A 53 24.08 7.62 -11.09
N VAL A 54 23.14 7.72 -10.14
CA VAL A 54 23.30 8.52 -8.92
C VAL A 54 23.70 7.68 -7.71
N LEU A 55 23.44 6.37 -7.74
CA LEU A 55 23.76 5.41 -6.70
C LEU A 55 24.21 4.08 -7.32
N GLY A 56 25.21 3.45 -6.72
CA GLY A 56 25.67 2.11 -7.03
C GLY A 56 24.97 1.02 -6.19
N PRO A 57 25.19 -0.27 -6.52
CA PRO A 57 24.57 -1.39 -5.81
C PRO A 57 24.87 -1.44 -4.30
N GLU A 58 26.11 -1.10 -3.89
CA GLU A 58 26.49 -1.12 -2.48
C GLU A 58 25.78 -0.03 -1.67
N GLU A 59 25.61 1.15 -2.26
CA GLU A 59 24.88 2.26 -1.64
C GLU A 59 23.40 1.90 -1.47
N ILE A 60 22.80 1.23 -2.47
CA ILE A 60 21.43 0.71 -2.36
C ILE A 60 21.32 -0.32 -1.22
N ARG A 61 22.30 -1.21 -1.06
CA ARG A 61 22.31 -2.17 0.07
C ARG A 61 22.46 -1.46 1.41
N ALA A 62 23.33 -0.45 1.49
CA ALA A 62 23.48 0.36 2.69
C ALA A 62 22.17 1.09 3.04
N LEU A 63 21.48 1.67 2.06
CA LEU A 63 20.19 2.35 2.25
C LEU A 63 19.11 1.41 2.80
N ARG A 64 19.09 0.13 2.40
CA ARG A 64 18.18 -0.85 3.01
C ARG A 64 18.44 -1.01 4.51
N GLY A 65 19.71 -0.96 4.93
CA GLY A 65 20.08 -0.94 6.35
C GLY A 65 19.60 0.32 7.06
N VAL A 66 19.72 1.49 6.41
CA VAL A 66 19.22 2.77 6.95
C VAL A 66 17.71 2.74 7.15
N VAL A 67 16.93 2.25 6.18
CA VAL A 67 15.48 2.10 6.31
C VAL A 67 15.13 1.21 7.51
N ASN A 68 15.88 0.13 7.72
CA ASN A 68 15.65 -0.75 8.86
C ASN A 68 15.97 -0.10 10.22
N GLY A 69 16.82 0.92 10.23
CA GLY A 69 17.18 1.70 11.41
C GLY A 69 16.22 2.83 11.75
N VAL A 70 15.24 3.14 10.89
CA VAL A 70 14.21 4.15 11.18
C VAL A 70 13.38 3.72 12.38
N PHE A 71 13.33 4.59 13.39
CA PHE A 71 12.66 4.32 14.66
C PHE A 71 11.14 4.27 14.50
N VAL A 72 10.49 3.37 15.22
CA VAL A 72 9.03 3.25 15.30
C VAL A 72 8.68 3.20 16.77
N ASP A 73 8.01 4.25 17.24
CA ASP A 73 7.55 4.35 18.63
C ASP A 73 6.47 3.30 18.93
N GLU A 74 6.34 2.91 20.21
CA GLU A 74 5.40 1.86 20.62
C GLU A 74 3.96 2.21 20.30
N LYS A 75 3.58 3.47 20.46
CA LYS A 75 2.25 3.95 20.08
C LYS A 75 1.95 3.75 18.59
N VAL A 76 2.95 3.95 17.74
CA VAL A 76 2.80 3.75 16.29
C VAL A 76 2.72 2.26 15.95
N LYS A 77 3.44 1.40 16.70
CA LYS A 77 3.30 -0.05 16.54
C LYS A 77 1.91 -0.52 16.94
N ASP A 78 1.39 -0.02 18.05
CA ASP A 78 0.03 -0.30 18.52
C ASP A 78 -0.99 0.15 17.47
N TYR A 79 -0.85 1.37 16.94
CA TYR A 79 -1.70 1.84 15.84
C TYR A 79 -1.68 0.93 14.60
N VAL A 80 -0.51 0.44 14.19
CA VAL A 80 -0.39 -0.51 13.07
C VAL A 80 -1.06 -1.85 13.41
N LEU A 81 -0.94 -2.32 14.65
CA LEU A 81 -1.59 -3.54 15.11
C LEU A 81 -3.11 -3.36 15.11
N ASP A 82 -3.61 -2.27 15.68
CA ASP A 82 -5.03 -1.93 15.77
C ASP A 82 -5.65 -1.86 14.38
N LEU A 83 -5.02 -1.20 13.40
CA LEU A 83 -5.49 -1.19 12.01
C LEU A 83 -5.63 -2.60 11.44
N VAL A 84 -4.66 -3.48 11.68
CA VAL A 84 -4.67 -4.85 11.15
C VAL A 84 -5.71 -5.71 11.87
N PHE A 85 -5.82 -5.62 13.19
CA PHE A 85 -6.79 -6.37 13.97
C PHE A 85 -8.22 -5.88 13.74
N ALA A 86 -8.43 -4.58 13.51
CA ALA A 86 -9.72 -4.02 13.11
C ALA A 86 -10.22 -4.60 11.77
N THR A 87 -9.33 -5.07 10.90
CA THR A 87 -9.77 -5.82 9.68
C THR A 87 -10.29 -7.23 9.98
N ARG A 88 -9.95 -7.81 11.14
CA ARG A 88 -10.32 -9.18 11.53
C ARG A 88 -11.46 -9.19 12.53
N GLU A 89 -11.48 -8.21 13.42
CA GLU A 89 -12.41 -8.05 14.53
C GLU A 89 -13.02 -6.64 14.55
N PRO A 90 -13.64 -6.16 13.46
CA PRO A 90 -14.07 -4.75 13.32
C PRO A 90 -15.02 -4.30 14.44
N ALA A 91 -15.88 -5.19 14.94
CA ALA A 91 -16.80 -4.89 16.04
C ALA A 91 -16.07 -4.54 17.36
N ALA A 92 -14.89 -5.10 17.62
CA ALA A 92 -14.08 -4.78 18.80
C ALA A 92 -13.52 -3.35 18.77
N TYR A 93 -13.45 -2.75 17.57
CA TYR A 93 -13.00 -1.38 17.33
C TYR A 93 -14.17 -0.43 17.05
N GLY A 94 -15.41 -0.86 17.28
CA GLY A 94 -16.60 -0.05 17.03
C GLY A 94 -16.93 0.18 15.55
N LEU A 95 -16.33 -0.59 14.63
CA LEU A 95 -16.66 -0.53 13.21
C LEU A 95 -17.80 -1.49 12.86
N ASP A 96 -18.87 -0.94 12.30
CA ASP A 96 -19.91 -1.72 11.62
C ASP A 96 -19.47 -2.12 10.20
N ALA A 97 -18.46 -3.00 10.15
CA ALA A 97 -17.89 -3.53 8.91
C ALA A 97 -17.72 -5.06 8.94
N ALA A 98 -18.18 -5.73 10.00
CA ALA A 98 -18.02 -7.18 10.16
C ALA A 98 -18.71 -7.97 9.04
N HIS A 99 -19.88 -7.53 8.60
CA HIS A 99 -20.64 -8.14 7.51
C HIS A 99 -20.05 -7.83 6.12
N LEU A 100 -19.13 -6.87 6.03
CA LEU A 100 -18.51 -6.42 4.78
C LEU A 100 -17.16 -7.11 4.50
N ILE A 101 -16.53 -7.67 5.53
CA ILE A 101 -15.19 -8.29 5.43
C ILE A 101 -15.32 -9.81 5.50
N ALA A 102 -15.03 -10.50 4.39
CA ALA A 102 -14.96 -11.95 4.34
C ALA A 102 -13.69 -12.48 4.99
N TYR A 103 -12.56 -11.78 4.80
CA TYR A 103 -11.28 -12.15 5.40
C TYR A 103 -10.39 -10.91 5.63
N GLY A 104 -9.93 -10.77 6.88
CA GLY A 104 -9.05 -9.67 7.29
C GLY A 104 -7.59 -9.85 6.88
N ALA A 105 -6.82 -8.78 7.03
CA ALA A 105 -5.44 -8.71 6.61
C ALA A 105 -4.54 -9.67 7.41
N SER A 106 -3.58 -10.33 6.75
CA SER A 106 -2.65 -11.28 7.39
C SER A 106 -1.57 -10.58 8.24
N PRO A 107 -0.76 -11.29 9.04
CA PRO A 107 0.39 -10.69 9.72
C PRO A 107 1.40 -10.02 8.78
N ARG A 108 1.40 -10.34 7.48
CA ARG A 108 2.22 -9.63 6.49
C ARG A 108 1.80 -8.18 6.33
N ALA A 109 0.53 -7.83 6.59
CA ALA A 109 0.06 -6.46 6.59
C ALA A 109 0.78 -5.60 7.64
N THR A 110 0.93 -6.11 8.87
CA THR A 110 1.66 -5.44 9.96
C THR A 110 3.10 -5.12 9.54
N LEU A 111 3.78 -6.11 8.96
CA LEU A 111 5.15 -5.94 8.47
C LEU A 111 5.22 -4.97 7.28
N ALA A 112 4.25 -5.06 6.36
CA ALA A 112 4.19 -4.22 5.17
C ALA A 112 3.96 -2.75 5.51
N LEU A 113 3.00 -2.45 6.38
CA LEU A 113 2.72 -1.12 6.89
C LEU A 113 3.96 -0.53 7.57
N THR A 114 4.57 -1.30 8.48
CA THR A 114 5.78 -0.84 9.20
C THR A 114 6.93 -0.55 8.24
N GLN A 115 7.21 -1.46 7.30
CA GLN A 115 8.31 -1.29 6.34
C GLN A 115 8.07 -0.12 5.39
N ALA A 116 6.85 0.01 4.86
CA ALA A 116 6.47 1.11 3.97
C ALA A 116 6.54 2.45 4.71
N SER A 117 6.08 2.51 5.95
CA SER A 117 6.11 3.72 6.78
C SER A 117 7.53 4.17 7.10
N ARG A 118 8.44 3.23 7.39
CA ARG A 118 9.88 3.54 7.57
C ARG A 118 10.50 4.12 6.30
N ALA A 119 10.23 3.52 5.16
CA ALA A 119 10.71 4.02 3.88
C ALA A 119 10.17 5.42 3.59
N ARG A 120 8.88 5.66 3.86
CA ARG A 120 8.23 6.96 3.72
C ARG A 120 8.86 8.02 4.63
N ALA A 121 9.06 7.71 5.91
CA ALA A 121 9.72 8.59 6.86
C ALA A 121 11.13 8.97 6.40
N LEU A 122 11.92 7.99 5.93
CA LEU A 122 13.26 8.22 5.42
C LEU A 122 13.25 9.13 4.18
N LEU A 123 12.35 8.88 3.22
CA LEU A 123 12.17 9.73 2.04
C LEU A 123 11.71 11.16 2.38
N ALA A 124 11.03 11.32 3.51
CA ALA A 124 10.67 12.62 4.08
C ALA A 124 11.81 13.25 4.92
N GLY A 125 13.00 12.65 4.96
CA GLY A 125 14.16 13.15 5.72
C GLY A 125 14.09 12.91 7.23
N ARG A 126 13.18 12.06 7.72
CA ARG A 126 13.01 11.74 9.13
C ARG A 126 13.62 10.39 9.49
N SER A 127 14.13 10.29 10.71
CA SER A 127 14.67 9.06 11.30
C SER A 127 13.64 8.30 12.16
N PHE A 128 12.40 8.77 12.21
CA PHE A 128 11.30 8.15 12.96
C PHE A 128 9.98 8.21 12.18
N VAL A 129 9.14 7.20 12.39
CA VAL A 129 7.81 7.10 11.79
C VAL A 129 6.80 7.93 12.59
N VAL A 130 5.90 8.61 11.88
CA VAL A 130 4.69 9.24 12.45
C VAL A 130 3.44 8.53 11.94
N PRO A 131 2.27 8.65 12.61
CA PRO A 131 1.06 7.98 12.16
C PRO A 131 0.65 8.32 10.72
N GLU A 132 0.93 9.53 10.26
CA GLU A 132 0.66 9.95 8.87
C GLU A 132 1.38 9.08 7.82
N ASP A 133 2.58 8.56 8.14
CA ASP A 133 3.29 7.65 7.25
C ASP A 133 2.54 6.32 7.08
N VAL A 134 1.92 5.85 8.17
CA VAL A 134 1.09 4.64 8.18
C VAL A 134 -0.17 4.89 7.36
N LYS A 135 -0.88 6.01 7.60
CA LYS A 135 -2.09 6.38 6.85
C LYS A 135 -1.83 6.47 5.34
N THR A 136 -0.77 7.18 4.95
CA THR A 136 -0.39 7.35 3.54
C THR A 136 -0.10 6.02 2.83
N THR A 137 0.40 5.01 3.56
CA THR A 137 0.77 3.71 2.99
C THR A 137 -0.32 2.63 3.14
N ALA A 138 -1.38 2.93 3.90
CA ALA A 138 -2.41 1.97 4.28
C ALA A 138 -3.13 1.36 3.08
N HIS A 139 -3.63 2.17 2.14
CA HIS A 139 -4.30 1.66 0.94
C HIS A 139 -3.44 0.67 0.17
N ALA A 140 -2.22 1.09 -0.16
CA ALA A 140 -1.29 0.27 -0.95
C ALA A 140 -0.91 -1.02 -0.21
N ALA A 141 -0.82 -1.00 1.12
CA ALA A 141 -0.49 -2.16 1.93
C ALA A 141 -1.69 -3.07 2.23
N LEU A 142 -2.91 -2.56 2.31
CA LEU A 142 -4.07 -3.32 2.81
C LEU A 142 -5.04 -3.78 1.73
N ARG A 143 -5.14 -3.07 0.59
CA ARG A 143 -6.23 -3.29 -0.40
C ARG A 143 -6.29 -4.69 -1.00
N HIS A 144 -5.16 -5.40 -1.05
CA HIS A 144 -5.10 -6.79 -1.53
C HIS A 144 -5.08 -7.82 -0.42
N ARG A 145 -5.25 -7.38 0.82
CA ARG A 145 -5.23 -8.21 2.03
C ARG A 145 -6.59 -8.23 2.73
N ILE A 146 -7.51 -7.36 2.33
CA ILE A 146 -8.89 -7.35 2.82
C ILE A 146 -9.78 -7.90 1.71
N LEU A 147 -10.33 -9.09 1.92
CA LEU A 147 -11.35 -9.66 1.05
C LEU A 147 -12.72 -9.22 1.55
N ILE A 148 -13.53 -8.70 0.64
CA ILE A 148 -14.89 -8.25 0.92
C ILE A 148 -15.90 -9.39 0.72
N THR A 149 -17.06 -9.28 1.37
CA THR A 149 -18.15 -10.24 1.17
C THR A 149 -18.87 -10.01 -0.16
N TYR A 150 -19.61 -11.02 -0.63
CA TYR A 150 -20.46 -10.88 -1.82
C TYR A 150 -21.54 -9.79 -1.66
N GLU A 151 -22.04 -9.61 -0.44
CA GLU A 151 -22.97 -8.53 -0.10
C GLU A 151 -22.31 -7.16 -0.30
N ALA A 152 -21.10 -6.96 0.21
CA ALA A 152 -20.34 -5.74 -0.01
C ALA A 152 -20.07 -5.48 -1.51
N GLU A 153 -19.75 -6.51 -2.29
CA GLU A 153 -19.61 -6.39 -3.75
C GLU A 153 -20.92 -5.97 -4.43
N ALA A 154 -22.05 -6.53 -4.00
CA ALA A 154 -23.38 -6.18 -4.53
C ALA A 154 -23.74 -4.71 -4.23
N GLU A 155 -23.31 -4.18 -3.08
CA GLU A 155 -23.39 -2.77 -2.71
C GLU A 155 -22.36 -1.88 -3.42
N ARG A 156 -21.49 -2.46 -4.26
CA ARG A 156 -20.38 -1.80 -4.96
C ARG A 156 -19.31 -1.23 -4.03
N LEU A 157 -19.21 -1.78 -2.83
CA LEU A 157 -18.14 -1.44 -1.90
C LEU A 157 -16.82 -2.07 -2.35
N THR A 158 -15.73 -1.40 -2.00
CA THR A 158 -14.37 -1.79 -2.32
C THR A 158 -13.54 -1.95 -1.06
N SER A 159 -12.46 -2.74 -1.14
CA SER A 159 -11.49 -2.83 -0.04
C SER A 159 -10.89 -1.47 0.31
N ASP A 160 -10.78 -0.53 -0.64
CA ASP A 160 -10.31 0.83 -0.38
C ASP A 160 -11.29 1.62 0.51
N GLU A 161 -12.61 1.52 0.28
CA GLU A 161 -13.61 2.17 1.14
C GLU A 161 -13.64 1.57 2.56
N ILE A 162 -13.36 0.27 2.71
CA ILE A 162 -13.19 -0.33 4.04
C ILE A 162 -11.94 0.24 4.73
N ILE A 163 -10.85 0.44 3.98
CA ILE A 163 -9.62 1.06 4.50
C ILE A 163 -9.88 2.49 4.94
N ASP A 164 -10.64 3.27 4.18
CA ASP A 164 -11.05 4.63 4.58
C ASP A 164 -11.79 4.60 5.92
N ARG A 165 -12.80 3.73 6.07
CA ARG A 165 -13.54 3.56 7.33
C ARG A 165 -12.63 3.19 8.50
N LEU A 166 -11.64 2.30 8.27
CA LEU A 166 -10.66 1.92 9.28
C LEU A 166 -9.78 3.09 9.71
N LEU A 167 -9.27 3.88 8.76
CA LEU A 167 -8.41 5.03 9.03
C LEU A 167 -9.13 6.17 9.76
N ASP A 168 -10.44 6.28 9.57
CA ASP A 168 -11.31 7.27 10.22
C ASP A 168 -11.72 6.85 11.64
N HIS A 169 -11.89 5.55 11.92
CA HIS A 169 -12.37 5.05 13.21
C HIS A 169 -11.25 4.66 14.17
N VAL A 170 -10.14 4.11 13.68
CA VAL A 170 -9.03 3.71 14.56
C VAL A 170 -8.27 4.96 14.99
N GLU A 171 -8.29 5.24 16.29
CA GLU A 171 -7.70 6.44 16.88
C GLU A 171 -6.19 6.52 16.62
N VAL A 172 -5.74 7.75 16.36
CA VAL A 172 -4.33 8.07 16.19
C VAL A 172 -3.73 8.44 17.55
N PRO A 173 -2.55 7.92 17.93
CA PRO A 173 -1.99 8.07 19.28
C PRO A 173 -1.18 9.34 19.57
#